data_AF-A0A4P7LC60-F1
#
_entry.id   AF-A0A4P7LC60-F1
#
_cell.length_a   1.000
_cell.length_b   1.000
_cell.length_c   1.000
_cell.angle_alpha   90.00
_cell.angle_beta   90.00
_cell.angle_gamma   90.00
#
_symmetry.space_group_name_H-M   'P 1'
#
loop_
_entity.id
_entity.type
_entity.pdbx_description
1 polymer ?
#
loop_
_entity_poly.entity_id
_entity_poly.type
_entity_poly.pdbx_seq_one_letter_code
_entity_poly.pdbx_strand_id
1 'polypeptide(L)' 'MPATLNTQPNLARPDDFYEALIEMHRDLDDAQSQAANAQLILLLANHIGDHDVLLAALQAAREGVADMPGTAAPAA' A
#
# COMPACT_ATOMS: atom_id res chain seq x y z
N MET A 1 -10.31 20.83 9.66
CA MET A 1 -9.69 19.80 10.52
C MET A 1 -8.95 18.89 9.57
N PRO A 2 -7.61 18.81 9.59
CA PRO A 2 -6.89 17.93 8.67
C PRO A 2 -7.38 16.50 8.92
N ALA A 3 -7.73 15.77 7.86
CA ALA A 3 -8.14 14.39 7.99
C ALA A 3 -6.93 13.56 8.43
N THR A 4 -7.02 13.00 9.63
CA THR A 4 -5.96 12.17 10.21
C THR A 4 -5.94 10.83 9.47
N LEU A 5 -4.77 10.44 8.96
CA LEU A 5 -4.58 9.11 8.38
C LEU A 5 -4.94 8.04 9.41
N ASN A 6 -5.85 7.13 9.05
CA ASN A 6 -6.16 5.99 9.89
C ASN A 6 -5.14 4.87 9.65
N THR A 7 -4.22 4.68 10.60
CA THR A 7 -3.23 3.60 10.59
C THR A 7 -3.72 2.33 11.29
N GLN A 8 -4.93 2.33 11.83
CA GLN A 8 -5.53 1.16 12.46
C GLN A 8 -6.18 0.25 11.40
N PRO A 9 -6.29 -1.06 11.66
CA PRO A 9 -7.02 -1.97 10.79
C PRO A 9 -8.49 -1.54 10.70
N ASN A 10 -8.84 -0.89 9.59
CA ASN A 10 -10.19 -0.36 9.31
C ASN A 10 -10.97 -1.23 8.31
N LEU A 11 -10.40 -2.35 7.87
CA LEU A 11 -11.04 -3.29 6.97
C LEU A 11 -12.03 -4.14 7.76
N ALA A 12 -13.32 -4.08 7.37
CA ALA A 12 -14.37 -4.89 7.98
C ALA A 12 -14.16 -6.40 7.78
N ARG A 13 -13.47 -6.77 6.70
CA ARG A 13 -13.09 -8.15 6.35
C ARG A 13 -11.67 -8.15 5.80
N PRO A 14 -10.66 -8.25 6.67
CA PRO A 14 -9.27 -8.26 6.23
C PRO A 14 -8.97 -9.49 5.37
N ASP A 15 -9.52 -10.65 5.72
CA ASP A 15 -9.26 -11.93 5.02
C ASP A 15 -9.70 -11.88 3.55
N ASP A 16 -10.96 -11.51 3.29
CA ASP A 16 -11.52 -11.36 1.93
C ASP A 16 -10.69 -10.38 1.08
N PHE A 17 -10.15 -9.31 1.68
CA PHE A 17 -9.32 -8.33 0.99
C PHE A 17 -7.92 -8.87 0.67
N TYR A 18 -7.30 -9.58 1.60
CA TYR A 18 -6.01 -10.24 1.36
C TYR A 18 -6.11 -11.32 0.28
N GLU A 19 -7.19 -12.10 0.27
CA GLU A 19 -7.43 -13.08 -0.78
C GLU A 19 -7.58 -12.40 -2.15
N ALA A 20 -8.37 -11.33 -2.24
CA ALA A 20 -8.51 -10.56 -3.47
C ALA A 20 -7.18 -9.93 -3.95
N LEU A 21 -6.34 -9.46 -3.03
CA LEU A 21 -5.00 -8.98 -3.37
C LEU A 21 -4.11 -10.09 -3.92
N ILE A 22 -4.12 -11.29 -3.32
CA ILE A 22 -3.33 -12.43 -3.80
C ILE A 22 -3.82 -12.86 -5.18
N GLU A 23 -5.13 -12.96 -5.38
CA GLU A 23 -5.72 -13.29 -6.68
C GLU A 23 -5.43 -12.22 -7.75
N MET A 24 -5.39 -10.93 -7.38
CA MET A 24 -5.00 -9.85 -8.32
C MET A 24 -3.57 -10.05 -8.87
N HIS A 25 -2.67 -10.60 -8.05
CA HIS A 25 -1.29 -10.87 -8.44
C HIS A 25 -1.10 -12.22 -9.13
N ARG A 26 -2.14 -13.06 -9.15
CA ARG A 26 -2.08 -14.37 -9.79
C ARG A 26 -1.82 -14.19 -11.27
N ASP A 27 -0.90 -15.00 -11.80
CA ASP A 27 -0.49 -15.01 -13.21
C ASP A 27 0.22 -13.72 -13.71
N LEU A 28 0.57 -12.79 -12.81
CA LEU A 28 1.39 -11.62 -13.13
C LEU A 28 2.88 -11.88 -12.88
N ASP A 29 3.73 -11.37 -13.77
CA ASP A 29 5.17 -11.27 -13.49
C ASP A 29 5.45 -10.16 -12.45
N ASP A 30 6.69 -10.12 -11.92
CA ASP A 30 7.06 -9.14 -10.90
C ASP A 30 6.83 -7.69 -11.36
N ALA A 31 7.08 -7.38 -12.65
CA ALA A 31 6.92 -6.02 -13.17
C ALA A 31 5.45 -5.63 -13.31
N GLN A 32 4.60 -6.56 -13.75
CA GLN A 32 3.17 -6.42 -13.86
C GLN A 32 2.52 -6.33 -12.47
N SER A 33 2.98 -7.12 -11.51
CA SER A 33 2.60 -7.06 -10.10
C SER A 33 2.87 -5.67 -9.51
N GLN A 34 4.08 -5.13 -9.73
CA GLN A 34 4.42 -3.76 -9.32
C GLN A 34 3.53 -2.71 -10.01
N ALA A 35 3.26 -2.87 -11.31
CA ALA A 35 2.39 -1.96 -12.05
C ALA A 35 0.93 -2.01 -11.56
N ALA A 36 0.40 -3.19 -11.24
CA ALA A 36 -0.92 -3.36 -10.67
C ALA A 36 -1.02 -2.69 -9.29
N ASN A 37 -0.01 -2.87 -8.44
CA ASN A 37 0.07 -2.19 -7.14
C ASN A 37 0.12 -0.66 -7.29
N ALA A 38 0.93 -0.14 -8.21
CA ALA A 38 0.97 1.30 -8.47
C ALA A 38 -0.38 1.85 -8.93
N GLN A 39 -1.08 1.15 -9.82
CA GLN A 39 -2.44 1.53 -10.25
C GLN A 39 -3.43 1.49 -9.10
N LEU A 40 -3.40 0.44 -8.26
CA LEU A 40 -4.26 0.32 -7.09
C LEU A 40 -4.04 1.50 -6.12
N ILE A 41 -2.79 1.87 -5.84
CA ILE A 41 -2.44 3.01 -5.00
C ILE A 41 -3.03 4.31 -5.58
N LEU A 42 -2.90 4.54 -6.89
CA LEU A 42 -3.45 5.73 -7.53
C LEU A 42 -4.99 5.78 -7.49
N LEU A 43 -5.66 4.63 -7.68
CA LEU A 43 -7.11 4.52 -7.56
C LEU A 43 -7.58 4.82 -6.14
N LEU A 44 -6.92 4.25 -5.14
CA LEU A 44 -7.20 4.53 -3.72
C LEU A 44 -6.92 5.99 -3.38
N ALA A 45 -5.84 6.56 -3.92
CA ALA A 45 -5.51 7.96 -3.71
C ALA A 45 -6.60 8.89 -4.26
N ASN A 46 -7.09 8.60 -5.46
CA ASN A 46 -8.21 9.32 -6.05
C ASN A 46 -9.52 9.12 -5.27
N HIS A 47 -9.76 7.92 -4.74
CA HIS A 47 -10.94 7.65 -3.91
C HIS A 47 -10.91 8.41 -2.57
N ILE A 48 -9.73 8.52 -1.94
CA ILE A 48 -9.54 9.31 -0.72
C ILE A 48 -9.75 10.80 -1.01
N GLY A 49 -9.17 11.32 -2.10
CA GLY A 49 -9.38 12.69 -2.57
C GLY A 49 -8.83 13.81 -1.68
N ASP A 50 -8.31 13.48 -0.51
CA ASP A 50 -7.75 14.42 0.48
C ASP A 50 -6.23 14.47 0.41
N HIS A 51 -5.68 15.62 0.01
CA HIS A 51 -4.24 15.80 -0.17
C HIS A 51 -3.43 15.65 1.13
N ASP A 52 -3.97 16.11 2.27
CA ASP A 52 -3.26 16.04 3.55
C ASP A 52 -3.17 14.57 4.04
N VAL A 53 -4.22 13.78 3.81
CA VAL A 53 -4.22 12.33 4.10
C VAL A 53 -3.20 11.60 3.24
N LEU A 54 -3.11 11.94 1.94
CA LEU A 54 -2.17 11.31 1.03
C LEU A 54 -0.71 11.64 1.40
N LEU A 55 -0.42 12.89 1.76
CA LEU A 55 0.91 13.27 2.24
C LEU A 55 1.28 12.55 3.54
N ALA A 56 0.34 12.46 4.48
CA ALA A 56 0.55 11.69 5.71
C ALA A 56 0.79 10.19 5.42
N ALA A 57 0.04 9.61 4.49
CA ALA A 57 0.22 8.21 4.06
C ALA A 57 1.61 7.97 3.46
N LEU A 58 2.09 8.88 2.61
CA LEU A 58 3.42 8.80 2.01
C LEU A 58 4.54 8.86 3.06
N GLN A 59 4.42 9.74 4.06
CA GLN A 59 5.38 9.82 5.16
C GLN A 59 5.36 8.53 6.01
N ALA A 60 4.17 8.08 6.41
CA ALA A 60 4.01 6.85 7.20
C ALA A 60 4.55 5.61 6.47
N ALA A 61 4.30 5.48 5.16
CA ALA A 61 4.84 4.39 4.36
C ALA A 61 6.38 4.42 4.32
N ARG A 62 6.98 5.61 4.20
CA ARG A 62 8.44 5.77 4.18
C ARG A 62 9.08 5.45 5.53
N GLU A 63 8.43 5.83 6.63
CA GLU A 63 8.88 5.49 7.99
C GLU A 63 8.76 3.99 8.26
N GLY A 64 7.67 3.34 7.85
CA GLY A 64 7.50 1.89 8.02
C GLY A 64 8.54 1.04 7.27
N VAL A 65 9.01 1.51 6.12
CA VAL A 65 10.13 0.86 5.41
C VAL A 65 11.47 1.06 6.14
N ALA A 66 11.66 2.21 6.80
CA ALA A 66 12.87 2.48 7.59
C ALA A 66 12.90 1.71 8.92
N ASP A 67 11.73 1.40 9.49
CA ASP A 67 11.58 0.63 10.72
C ASP A 67 11.62 -0.90 10.51
N MET A 68 11.58 -1.38 9.26
CA MET A 68 11.81 -2.80 8.96
C MET A 68 13.30 -3.16 9.18
N PRO A 69 13.64 -4.02 10.16
CA PRO A 69 15.00 -4.46 10.35
C PRO A 69 15.34 -5.48 9.25
N GLY A 70 15.97 -5.01 8.18
CA GLY A 70 16.69 -5.84 7.22
C GLY A 70 15.92 -6.23 5.95
N THR A 71 16.10 -5.44 4.89
CA THR A 71 16.25 -5.98 3.53
C THR A 71 17.56 -5.46 2.95
N ALA A 72 18.66 -6.03 3.45
CA ALA A 72 19.89 -6.06 2.66
C ALA A 72 19.62 -6.94 1.45
N ALA A 73 19.58 -6.34 0.26
CA ALA A 73 19.62 -7.10 -0.98
C ALA A 73 20.90 -7.96 -0.99
N PRO A 74 20.83 -9.27 -1.29
CA PRO A 74 22.02 -9.99 -1.68
C PRO A 74 22.39 -9.50 -3.08
N ALA A 75 23.41 -8.66 -3.17
CA ALA A 75 24.11 -8.41 -4.42
C ALA A 75 24.78 -9.72 -4.83
N ALA A 76 24.28 -10.32 -5.93
CA ALA A 76 24.93 -11.41 -6.64
C ALA A 76 26.03 -10.86 -7.56
#